data_AF-A0A328SIR3-F1
#
_entry.id   AF-A0A328SIR3-F1
#
_cell.length_a   1.000
_cell.length_b   1.000
_cell.length_c   1.000
_cell.angle_alpha   90.00
_cell.angle_beta   90.00
_cell.angle_gamma   90.00
#
_symmetry.space_group_name_H-M   'P 1'
#
loop_
_entity.id
_entity.type
_entity.pdbx_description
1 polymer ?
#
loop_
_entity_poly.entity_id
_entity_poly.type
_entity_poly.pdbx_seq_one_letter_code
_entity_poly.pdbx_strand_id
1 'polypeptide(L)'
;MKKYDKISYEYDFGDSWQFTIEVKKTVDYDKNYPTIKRYKGDYCPIDDVGGTWNLMELTAYKRGEIDSLSDYLMEWLDYLEEFDQEETQELLKEYCSYERVNNESKM
;
A
#
# COMPACT_ATOMS: atom_id res chain seq x y z
N MET A 1 -13.51 -4.35 23.34
CA MET A 1 -13.38 -3.80 21.97
C MET A 1 -14.52 -2.82 21.79
N LYS A 2 -14.27 -1.56 21.39
CA LYS A 2 -15.37 -0.63 21.13
C LYS A 2 -16.02 -1.02 19.80
N LYS A 3 -17.29 -0.68 19.67
CA LYS A 3 -18.02 -0.85 18.41
C LYS A 3 -17.32 0.02 17.35
N TYR A 4 -17.01 -0.53 16.17
CA TYR A 4 -16.42 0.15 15.00
C TYR A 4 -14.89 0.38 14.96
N ASP A 5 -14.08 -0.35 15.73
CA ASP A 5 -12.61 -0.21 15.71
C ASP A 5 -11.91 -0.91 14.52
N LYS A 6 -12.65 -1.62 13.66
CA LYS A 6 -12.09 -2.43 12.57
C LYS A 6 -12.94 -2.32 11.30
N ILE A 7 -12.28 -2.13 10.17
CA ILE A 7 -12.87 -2.06 8.83
C ILE A 7 -12.14 -3.08 7.95
N SER A 8 -12.91 -3.87 7.21
CA SER A 8 -12.41 -4.60 6.05
C SER A 8 -12.64 -3.71 4.83
N TYR A 9 -11.58 -3.42 4.11
CA TYR A 9 -11.59 -2.57 2.93
C TYR A 9 -11.09 -3.39 1.73
N GLU A 10 -11.86 -3.39 0.65
CA GLU A 10 -11.48 -3.99 -0.61
C GLU A 10 -11.20 -2.88 -1.61
N TYR A 11 -10.03 -2.97 -2.25
CA TYR A 11 -9.60 -2.09 -3.32
C TYR A 11 -9.43 -2.91 -4.59
N ASP A 12 -9.87 -2.33 -5.71
CA ASP A 12 -9.93 -2.96 -7.02
C ASP A 12 -10.72 -4.29 -7.02
N PHE A 13 -11.93 -4.28 -7.59
CA PHE A 13 -12.76 -5.48 -7.65
C PHE A 13 -12.28 -6.50 -8.71
N GLY A 14 -11.27 -6.17 -9.52
CA GLY A 14 -10.56 -7.13 -10.35
C GLY A 14 -9.61 -7.97 -9.52
N ASP A 15 -8.59 -7.32 -8.94
CA ASP A 15 -7.54 -8.00 -8.16
C ASP A 15 -7.96 -8.38 -6.73
N SER A 16 -9.04 -7.77 -6.20
CA SER A 16 -9.60 -7.99 -4.87
C SER A 16 -8.56 -7.80 -3.76
N TRP A 17 -7.87 -6.66 -3.75
CA TRP A 17 -6.93 -6.33 -2.69
C TRP A 17 -7.68 -6.10 -1.37
N GLN A 18 -7.46 -6.97 -0.39
CA GLN A 18 -8.16 -6.91 0.90
C GLN A 18 -7.27 -6.35 2.00
N PHE A 19 -7.67 -5.21 2.55
CA PHE A 19 -7.02 -4.54 3.65
C PHE A 19 -7.84 -4.64 4.94
N THR A 20 -7.16 -4.83 6.05
CA THR A 20 -7.73 -4.69 7.39
C THR A 20 -7.24 -3.41 8.02
N ILE A 21 -8.15 -2.47 8.27
CA ILE A 21 -7.86 -1.19 8.91
C ILE A 21 -8.37 -1.25 10.35
N GLU A 22 -7.49 -1.01 11.33
CA GLU A 22 -7.82 -1.11 12.76
C GLU A 22 -7.43 0.16 13.53
N VAL A 23 -8.39 0.73 14.24
CA VAL A 23 -8.17 1.86 15.17
C VAL A 23 -7.54 1.31 16.45
N LYS A 24 -6.22 1.44 16.57
CA LYS A 24 -5.48 0.97 17.76
C LYS A 24 -5.55 1.94 18.94
N LYS A 25 -5.50 3.24 18.67
CA LYS A 25 -5.49 4.30 19.69
C LYS A 25 -5.84 5.65 19.04
N THR A 26 -6.59 6.48 19.76
CA THR A 26 -6.75 7.90 19.44
C THR A 26 -5.71 8.71 20.20
N VAL A 27 -5.04 9.63 19.52
CA VAL A 27 -4.00 10.49 20.08
C VAL A 27 -4.21 11.92 19.61
N ASP A 28 -3.75 12.90 20.38
CA ASP A 28 -3.56 14.25 19.86
C ASP A 28 -2.45 14.21 18.83
N TYR A 29 -2.68 14.83 17.67
CA TYR A 29 -1.80 14.75 16.51
C TYR A 29 -1.63 16.14 15.92
N ASP A 30 -0.39 16.60 15.84
CA ASP A 30 -0.01 17.99 15.56
C ASP A 30 0.35 18.24 14.08
N LYS A 31 0.44 17.17 13.30
CA LYS A 31 0.72 17.24 11.86
C LYS A 31 -0.55 17.20 11.04
N ASN A 32 -0.51 17.86 9.90
CA ASN A 32 -1.59 17.87 8.90
C ASN A 32 -1.47 16.75 7.85
N TYR A 33 -0.55 15.81 8.03
CA TYR A 33 -0.33 14.67 7.14
C TYR A 33 -0.13 13.37 7.96
N PRO A 34 -0.50 12.20 7.43
CA PRO A 34 -0.29 10.92 8.10
C PRO A 34 1.20 10.61 8.24
N THR A 35 1.58 9.97 9.35
CA THR A 35 2.95 9.50 9.55
C THR A 35 3.04 7.99 9.65
N ILE A 36 4.00 7.43 8.92
CA ILE A 36 4.32 6.01 8.97
C ILE A 36 5.21 5.81 10.20
N LYS A 37 4.73 5.01 11.15
CA LYS A 37 5.45 4.74 12.41
C LYS A 37 6.26 3.45 12.35
N ARG A 38 5.81 2.49 11.55
CA ARG A 38 6.42 1.18 11.35
C ARG A 38 5.76 0.52 10.15
N TYR A 39 6.48 -0.38 9.51
CA TYR A 39 5.97 -1.29 8.50
C TYR A 39 6.54 -2.69 8.75
N LYS A 40 5.94 -3.68 8.08
CA LYS A 40 6.47 -5.03 7.98
C LYS A 40 6.02 -5.59 6.62
N GLY A 41 6.97 -6.15 5.89
CA GLY A 41 6.78 -6.58 4.51
C GLY A 41 7.85 -5.94 3.63
N ASP A 42 8.16 -6.61 2.53
CA ASP A 42 9.27 -6.21 1.68
C ASP A 42 8.77 -5.46 0.44
N TYR A 43 7.65 -5.89 -0.15
CA TYR A 43 7.17 -5.41 -1.45
C TYR A 43 5.78 -4.76 -1.36
N CYS A 44 5.55 -3.78 -2.22
CA CYS A 44 4.26 -3.11 -2.38
C CYS A 44 3.27 -3.98 -3.21
N PRO A 45 1.95 -3.84 -2.99
CA PRO A 45 0.95 -4.31 -3.97
C PRO A 45 1.19 -3.66 -5.33
N ILE A 46 1.01 -4.44 -6.39
CA ILE A 46 1.14 -3.99 -7.78
C ILE A 46 -0.27 -3.95 -8.37
N ASP A 47 -0.72 -2.80 -8.86
CA ASP A 47 -2.03 -2.68 -9.49
C ASP A 47 -2.14 -3.57 -10.74
N ASP A 48 -3.33 -4.14 -10.97
CA ASP A 48 -3.68 -4.96 -12.15
C ASP A 48 -2.84 -6.25 -12.36
N VAL A 49 -2.06 -6.68 -11.37
CA VAL A 49 -1.20 -7.86 -11.47
C VAL A 49 -1.97 -9.17 -11.34
N GLY A 50 -3.26 -9.13 -11.04
CA GLY A 50 -4.08 -10.32 -10.74
C GLY A 50 -4.11 -10.66 -9.25
N GLY A 51 -3.89 -9.65 -8.39
CA GLY A 51 -4.11 -9.76 -6.95
C GLY A 51 -3.02 -10.52 -6.18
N THR A 52 -3.40 -10.94 -4.97
CA THR A 52 -2.43 -11.44 -3.96
C THR A 52 -1.70 -12.70 -4.41
N TRP A 53 -2.33 -13.60 -5.18
CA TRP A 53 -1.70 -14.84 -5.61
C TRP A 53 -0.51 -14.58 -6.53
N ASN A 54 -0.67 -13.71 -7.51
CA ASN A 54 0.38 -13.37 -8.46
C ASN A 54 1.53 -12.60 -7.79
N LEU A 55 1.21 -11.69 -6.87
CA LEU A 55 2.23 -11.04 -6.04
C LEU A 55 3.01 -12.05 -5.18
N MET A 56 2.35 -13.07 -4.64
CA MET A 56 3.04 -14.14 -3.90
C MET A 56 4.01 -14.92 -4.78
N GLU A 57 3.66 -15.24 -6.03
CA GLU A 57 4.57 -15.91 -6.95
C GLU A 57 5.78 -15.01 -7.30
N LEU A 58 5.54 -13.74 -7.61
CA LEU A 58 6.60 -12.76 -7.89
C LEU A 58 7.60 -12.64 -6.73
N THR A 59 7.09 -12.53 -5.50
CA THR A 59 7.93 -12.40 -4.30
C THR A 59 8.67 -13.69 -3.95
N ALA A 60 8.02 -14.87 -4.11
CA ALA A 60 8.67 -16.16 -3.94
C ALA A 60 9.83 -16.34 -4.94
N TYR A 61 9.62 -15.95 -6.20
CA TYR A 61 10.66 -15.99 -7.23
C TYR A 61 11.82 -15.05 -6.88
N LYS A 62 11.53 -13.81 -6.47
CA LYS A 62 12.56 -12.83 -6.08
C LYS A 62 13.40 -13.31 -4.88
N ARG A 63 12.80 -14.08 -3.97
CA ARG A 63 13.48 -14.72 -2.82
C ARG A 63 14.20 -16.02 -3.17
N GLY A 64 14.07 -16.52 -4.40
CA GLY A 64 14.65 -17.82 -4.82
C GLY A 64 13.94 -19.02 -4.19
N GLU A 65 12.69 -18.88 -3.77
CA GLU A 65 11.87 -19.97 -3.25
C GLU A 65 11.27 -20.84 -4.36
N ILE A 66 11.13 -20.27 -5.57
CA ILE A 66 10.73 -20.95 -6.80
C ILE A 66 11.69 -20.58 -7.94
N ASP A 67 11.87 -21.50 -8.89
CA ASP A 67 12.87 -21.37 -9.95
C ASP A 67 12.33 -20.79 -11.27
N SER A 68 11.01 -20.57 -11.37
CA SER A 68 10.37 -20.11 -12.61
C SER A 68 9.08 -19.34 -12.35
N LEU A 69 8.80 -18.37 -13.21
CA LEU A 69 7.51 -17.67 -13.31
C LEU A 69 6.86 -17.97 -14.67
N SER A 70 5.56 -17.73 -14.78
CA SER A 70 4.88 -17.73 -16.09
C SER A 70 5.36 -16.54 -16.95
N ASP A 71 5.29 -16.67 -18.28
CA ASP A 71 5.65 -15.58 -19.20
C ASP A 71 4.88 -14.29 -18.88
N TYR A 72 3.60 -14.43 -18.49
CA TYR A 72 2.79 -13.31 -18.03
C TYR A 72 3.41 -12.60 -16.82
N LEU A 73 3.79 -13.33 -15.77
CA LEU A 73 4.36 -12.72 -14.55
C LEU A 73 5.78 -12.18 -14.72
N MET A 74 6.53 -12.72 -15.69
CA MET A 74 7.85 -12.18 -16.00
C MET A 74 7.79 -10.71 -16.45
N GLU A 75 6.70 -10.29 -17.12
CA GLU A 75 6.48 -8.89 -17.53
C GLU A 75 6.27 -7.95 -16.33
N TRP A 76 5.86 -8.47 -15.18
CA TRP A 76 5.58 -7.68 -13.97
C TRP A 76 6.77 -7.60 -13.01
N LEU A 77 7.85 -8.35 -13.25
CA LEU A 77 8.96 -8.47 -12.30
C LEU A 77 9.69 -7.15 -12.03
N ASP A 78 9.76 -6.27 -13.02
CA ASP A 78 10.39 -4.95 -12.89
C ASP A 78 9.52 -3.94 -12.11
N TYR A 79 8.23 -4.24 -11.94
CA TYR A 79 7.29 -3.45 -11.14
C TYR A 79 7.22 -3.91 -9.68
N LEU A 80 7.92 -4.99 -9.32
CA LEU A 80 8.01 -5.47 -7.95
C LEU A 80 8.97 -4.60 -7.14
N GLU A 81 8.44 -3.48 -6.65
CA GLU A 81 9.19 -2.49 -5.89
C GLU A 81 9.24 -2.84 -4.39
N GLU A 82 10.43 -2.66 -3.80
CA GLU A 82 10.61 -2.74 -2.35
C GLU A 82 10.00 -1.50 -1.67
N PHE A 83 9.38 -1.70 -0.51
CA PHE A 83 8.80 -0.60 0.23
C PHE A 83 9.87 0.29 0.86
N ASP A 84 9.92 1.55 0.42
CA ASP A 84 10.72 2.61 1.05
C ASP A 84 9.85 3.50 1.95
N GLN A 85 10.12 3.44 3.26
CA GLN A 85 9.38 4.23 4.25
C GLN A 85 9.63 5.75 4.12
N GLU A 86 10.86 6.16 3.80
CA GLU A 86 11.23 7.57 3.72
C GLU A 86 10.57 8.21 2.50
N GLU A 87 10.70 7.57 1.34
CA GLU A 87 10.06 8.01 0.10
C GLU A 87 8.54 8.08 0.26
N THR A 88 7.91 7.00 0.76
CA THR A 88 6.46 6.99 0.98
C THR A 88 6.04 8.08 1.96
N GLN A 89 6.84 8.36 3.00
CA GLN A 89 6.53 9.41 3.96
C GLN A 89 6.60 10.81 3.33
N GLU A 90 7.52 11.07 2.39
CA GLU A 90 7.59 12.33 1.64
C GLU A 90 6.37 12.48 0.72
N LEU A 91 6.00 11.43 -0.02
CA LEU A 91 4.80 11.45 -0.87
C LEU A 91 3.53 11.81 -0.07
N LEU A 92 3.35 11.22 1.12
CA LEU A 92 2.21 11.54 1.99
C LEU A 92 2.18 13.01 2.44
N LYS A 93 3.33 13.65 2.63
CA LYS A 93 3.39 15.09 2.94
C LYS A 93 2.96 15.92 1.74
N GLU A 94 3.46 15.57 0.56
CA GLU A 94 3.19 16.28 -0.69
C GLU A 94 1.69 16.21 -1.04
N TYR A 95 1.10 15.01 -1.05
CA TYR A 95 -0.32 14.82 -1.35
C TYR A 95 -1.24 15.65 -0.42
N CYS A 96 -0.97 15.64 0.89
CA CYS A 96 -1.76 16.44 1.83
C CYS A 96 -1.58 17.96 1.63
N SER A 97 -0.41 18.40 1.16
CA SER A 97 -0.18 19.81 0.84
C SER A 97 -0.91 20.24 -0.45
N TYR A 98 -0.91 19.38 -1.47
CA TYR A 98 -1.56 19.64 -2.76
C TYR A 98 -3.08 19.74 -2.64
N GLU A 99 -3.72 18.77 -1.98
CA GLU A 99 -5.17 18.77 -1.78
C GLU A 99 -5.64 20.01 -1.03
N ARG A 100 -4.83 20.54 -0.11
CA ARG A 100 -5.18 21.75 0.63
C ARG A 100 -5.21 22.98 -0.28
N VAL A 101 -4.18 23.20 -1.10
CA VAL A 101 -4.12 24.33 -2.04
C VAL A 101 -5.29 24.30 -3.01
N ASN A 102 -5.63 23.12 -3.53
CA ASN A 102 -6.69 23.01 -4.53
C ASN A 102 -8.10 23.10 -3.96
N ASN A 103 -8.29 22.75 -2.68
CA ASN A 103 -9.58 22.93 -2.01
C ASN A 103 -9.76 24.38 -1.53
N GLU A 104 -8.70 25.08 -1.09
CA GLU A 104 -8.75 26.51 -0.76
C GLU A 104 -8.95 27.39 -2.02
N SER A 105 -8.45 26.96 -3.19
CA SER A 105 -8.63 27.68 -4.47
C SER A 105 -10.01 27.50 -5.11
N LYS A 106 -10.85 26.61 -4.57
CA LYS A 106 -12.22 26.32 -5.04
C LYS A 106 -13.31 26.94 -4.14
N MET A 107 -12.93 27.63 -3.07
CA MET A 107 -13.81 28.47 -2.24
C MET A 107 -13.68 29.94 -2.64
#